data_AF-A0A9W2Z8G3-F1
#
_entry.id   AF-A0A9W2Z8G3-F1
#
_cell.length_a   1.000
_cell.length_b   1.000
_cell.length_c   1.000
_cell.angle_alpha   90.00
_cell.angle_beta   90.00
_cell.angle_gamma   90.00
#
_symmetry.space_group_name_H-M   'P 1'
#
loop_
_entity.id
_entity.type
_entity.pdbx_description
1 polymer ?
#
loop_
_entity_poly.entity_id
_entity_poly.type
_entity_poly.pdbx_seq_one_letter_code
_entity_poly.pdbx_strand_id
1 'polypeptide(L)'
;MLTSTYPNADIYSSCLNADIYSSCLNADIYSSCLNADIYSSCLNADIYSSCQNADIHSSCQNADIHSSCQNADITSSCQNADIHSSCQNADITSSCQNADIHSSCQNADINSSCQNADITSSCQNADITSSCQNADITSSCQNADITSSCQNADIHSACRMLTSTQPVEC
;
A
#
# COMPACT_ATOMS: atom_id res chain seq x y z
N MET A 1 -11.21 -11.52 -16.31
CA MET A 1 -11.80 -12.17 -15.13
C MET A 1 -11.22 -13.57 -14.87
N LEU A 2 -10.33 -13.66 -13.88
CA LEU A 2 -9.81 -14.88 -13.25
C LEU A 2 -10.42 -14.97 -11.85
N THR A 3 -11.06 -16.09 -11.50
CA THR A 3 -11.68 -16.27 -10.17
C THR A 3 -11.17 -17.55 -9.51
N SER A 4 -10.89 -17.49 -8.20
CA SER A 4 -10.60 -18.69 -7.40
C SER A 4 -11.31 -18.67 -6.06
N THR A 5 -11.92 -19.81 -5.73
CA THR A 5 -12.53 -20.12 -4.43
C THR A 5 -11.96 -21.40 -3.82
N TYR A 6 -10.88 -21.94 -4.38
CA TYR A 6 -10.18 -23.09 -3.82
C TYR A 6 -9.41 -22.67 -2.58
N PRO A 7 -9.13 -23.56 -1.60
CA PRO A 7 -8.41 -23.19 -0.39
C PRO A 7 -7.07 -22.49 -0.68
N ASN A 8 -6.35 -22.92 -1.72
CA ASN A 8 -5.14 -22.26 -2.22
C ASN A 8 -5.34 -21.88 -3.69
N ALA A 9 -4.93 -20.67 -4.06
CA ALA A 9 -5.13 -20.12 -5.39
C ALA A 9 -3.83 -19.49 -5.91
N ASP A 10 -3.24 -20.09 -6.94
CA ASP A 10 -2.11 -19.50 -7.65
C ASP A 10 -2.62 -18.91 -8.97
N ILE A 11 -2.63 -17.59 -9.07
CA ILE A 11 -3.20 -16.85 -10.21
C ILE A 11 -2.08 -16.11 -10.92
N TYR A 12 -1.81 -16.49 -12.17
CA TYR A 12 -0.85 -15.81 -13.03
C TYR A 12 -1.57 -15.15 -14.20
N SER A 13 -1.38 -13.85 -14.37
CA SER A 13 -1.94 -13.08 -15.48
C SER A 13 -0.86 -12.28 -16.20
N SER A 14 -0.78 -12.46 -17.52
CA SER A 14 0.05 -11.63 -18.41
C SER A 14 -0.73 -11.32 -19.68
N CYS A 15 -1.42 -10.19 -19.67
CA CYS A 15 -2.35 -9.81 -20.74
C CYS A 15 -2.53 -8.29 -20.82
N LEU A 16 -3.37 -7.83 -21.74
CA LEU A 16 -3.72 -6.42 -21.82
C LEU A 16 -4.49 -5.97 -20.57
N ASN A 17 -5.58 -6.68 -20.23
CA ASN A 17 -6.43 -6.36 -19.09
C ASN A 17 -6.70 -7.61 -18.26
N ALA A 18 -6.57 -7.51 -16.95
CA ALA A 18 -6.80 -8.60 -16.02
C ALA A 18 -7.67 -8.17 -14.84
N ASP A 19 -8.89 -8.69 -14.77
CA ASP A 19 -9.66 -8.64 -13.52
C ASP A 19 -9.43 -9.95 -12.78
N ILE A 20 -8.89 -9.88 -11.57
CA ILE A 20 -8.52 -11.01 -10.72
C ILE A 20 -9.33 -10.92 -9.44
N TYR A 21 -10.09 -11.97 -9.12
CA TYR A 21 -10.84 -12.09 -7.88
C TYR A 21 -10.45 -13.36 -7.14
N SER A 22 -9.92 -13.21 -5.93
CA SER A 22 -9.55 -14.33 -5.08
C SER A 22 -10.29 -14.29 -3.76
N SER A 23 -10.92 -15.40 -3.38
CA SER A 23 -11.63 -15.58 -2.12
C SER A 23 -11.31 -16.96 -1.54
N CYS A 24 -10.18 -17.08 -0.86
CA CYS A 24 -9.61 -18.37 -0.45
C CYS A 24 -8.87 -18.33 0.88
N LEU A 25 -8.27 -19.45 1.31
CA LEU A 25 -7.40 -19.45 2.47
C LEU A 25 -6.07 -18.76 2.12
N ASN A 26 -5.41 -19.21 1.06
CA ASN A 26 -4.14 -18.63 0.59
C ASN A 26 -4.24 -18.25 -0.89
N ALA A 27 -3.80 -17.06 -1.27
CA ALA A 27 -3.73 -16.62 -2.66
C ALA A 27 -2.34 -16.12 -3.01
N ASP A 28 -1.76 -16.66 -4.07
CA ASP A 28 -0.55 -16.13 -4.69
C ASP A 28 -0.96 -15.52 -6.04
N ILE A 29 -0.97 -14.19 -6.14
CA ILE A 29 -1.45 -13.46 -7.32
C ILE A 29 -0.26 -12.77 -7.98
N TYR A 30 0.01 -13.12 -9.23
CA TYR A 30 1.02 -12.49 -10.06
C TYR A 30 0.37 -11.87 -11.30
N SER A 31 0.45 -10.54 -11.42
CA SER A 31 -0.09 -9.79 -12.56
C SER A 31 1.00 -8.98 -13.26
N SER A 32 1.16 -9.20 -14.56
CA SER A 32 2.05 -8.44 -15.43
C SER A 32 1.27 -7.99 -16.66
N CYS A 33 0.44 -6.95 -16.49
CA CYS A 33 -0.56 -6.53 -17.48
C CYS A 33 -0.43 -5.05 -17.87
N LEU A 34 -1.14 -4.61 -18.91
CA LEU A 34 -1.31 -3.17 -19.12
C LEU A 34 -2.20 -2.60 -18.00
N ASN A 35 -3.38 -3.18 -17.80
CA ASN A 35 -4.29 -2.84 -16.72
C ASN A 35 -4.61 -4.09 -15.89
N ALA A 36 -4.61 -3.96 -14.56
CA ALA A 36 -4.99 -5.04 -13.67
C ALA A 36 -5.86 -4.55 -12.52
N ASP A 37 -7.03 -5.16 -12.36
CA ASP A 37 -7.91 -4.97 -11.22
C ASP A 37 -7.82 -6.23 -10.36
N ILE A 38 -7.24 -6.12 -9.17
CA ILE A 38 -6.95 -7.24 -8.28
C ILE A 38 -7.77 -7.09 -7.01
N TYR A 39 -8.69 -8.02 -6.77
CA TYR A 39 -9.46 -8.11 -5.54
C TYR A 39 -9.11 -9.41 -4.80
N SER A 40 -8.62 -9.28 -3.57
CA SER A 40 -8.29 -10.42 -2.71
C SER A 40 -9.03 -10.32 -1.38
N SER A 41 -9.76 -11.37 -1.03
CA SER A 41 -10.38 -11.55 0.28
C SER A 41 -10.02 -12.92 0.84
N CYS A 42 -8.84 -13.01 1.45
CA CYS A 42 -8.24 -14.28 1.83
C CYS A 42 -7.78 -14.31 3.29
N LEU A 43 -7.41 -15.49 3.80
CA LEU A 43 -6.67 -15.53 5.07
C LEU A 43 -5.27 -14.95 4.85
N ASN A 44 -4.54 -15.47 3.88
CA ASN A 44 -3.23 -14.99 3.46
C ASN A 44 -3.28 -14.65 1.96
N ALA A 45 -2.69 -13.53 1.56
CA ALA A 45 -2.57 -13.18 0.16
C ALA A 45 -1.22 -12.53 -0.14
N ASP A 46 -0.51 -13.09 -1.10
CA ASP A 46 0.71 -12.54 -1.67
C ASP A 46 0.37 -11.99 -3.05
N ILE A 47 0.45 -10.67 -3.23
CA ILE A 47 0.02 -9.96 -4.43
C ILE A 47 1.22 -9.26 -5.07
N TYR A 48 1.63 -9.72 -6.23
CA TYR A 48 2.68 -9.13 -7.05
C TYR A 48 2.07 -8.52 -8.32
N SER A 49 2.18 -7.20 -8.45
CA SER A 49 1.70 -6.47 -9.63
C SER A 49 2.82 -5.68 -10.28
N SER A 50 3.05 -5.94 -11.57
CA SER A 50 3.98 -5.20 -12.43
C SER A 50 3.24 -4.74 -13.68
N CYS A 51 2.40 -3.71 -13.52
CA CYS A 51 1.47 -3.27 -14.56
C CYS A 51 1.70 -1.82 -15.01
N GLN A 52 1.07 -1.39 -16.11
CA GLN A 52 1.00 0.05 -16.37
C GLN A 52 0.04 0.71 -15.37
N ASN A 53 -1.18 0.20 -15.26
CA ASN A 53 -2.17 0.61 -14.26
C ASN A 53 -2.57 -0.60 -13.41
N ALA A 54 -2.62 -0.44 -12.10
CA ALA A 54 -3.10 -1.48 -11.20
C ALA A 54 -4.01 -0.90 -10.11
N ASP A 55 -5.20 -1.47 -9.99
CA ASP A 55 -6.11 -1.22 -8.87
C ASP A 55 -6.10 -2.48 -7.99
N ILE A 56 -5.53 -2.39 -6.79
CA ILE A 56 -5.31 -3.50 -5.86
C ILE A 56 -6.14 -3.28 -4.61
N HIS A 57 -7.10 -4.16 -4.37
CA HIS A 57 -7.92 -4.17 -3.16
C HIS A 57 -7.71 -5.48 -2.40
N SER A 58 -7.12 -5.39 -1.21
CA SER A 58 -6.88 -6.54 -0.33
C SER A 58 -7.65 -6.39 0.99
N SER A 59 -8.45 -7.40 1.32
CA SER A 59 -9.11 -7.53 2.63
C SER A 59 -8.81 -8.91 3.21
N CYS A 60 -7.65 -9.03 3.85
CA CYS A 60 -7.10 -10.31 4.29
C CYS A 60 -6.74 -10.34 5.78
N GLN A 61 -6.49 -11.52 6.34
CA GLN A 61 -5.83 -11.56 7.66
C GLN A 61 -4.38 -11.10 7.53
N ASN A 62 -3.62 -11.71 6.62
CA ASN A 62 -2.26 -11.32 6.27
C ASN A 62 -2.22 -11.00 4.78
N ALA A 63 -1.61 -9.88 4.41
CA ALA A 63 -1.35 -9.53 3.03
C ALA A 63 0.09 -9.06 2.83
N ASP A 64 0.76 -9.60 1.83
CA ASP A 64 1.99 -9.07 1.25
C ASP A 64 1.64 -8.49 -0.12
N ILE A 65 1.82 -7.18 -0.31
CA ILE A 65 1.44 -6.48 -1.53
C ILE A 65 2.68 -5.80 -2.10
N HIS A 66 3.18 -6.32 -3.22
CA HIS A 66 4.29 -5.75 -3.96
C HIS A 66 3.81 -5.18 -5.31
N SER A 67 3.83 -3.86 -5.45
CA SER A 67 3.40 -3.16 -6.66
C SER A 67 4.54 -2.37 -7.30
N SER A 68 4.77 -2.61 -8.58
CA SER A 68 5.74 -1.87 -9.41
C SER A 68 5.04 -1.41 -10.69
N CYS A 69 4.31 -0.31 -10.60
CA CYS A 69 3.42 0.14 -11.68
C CYS A 69 3.71 1.56 -12.17
N GLN A 70 3.14 1.95 -13.32
CA GLN A 70 3.14 3.38 -13.68
C GLN A 70 2.16 4.12 -12.77
N ASN A 71 0.92 3.65 -12.70
CA ASN A 71 -0.12 4.14 -11.79
C ASN A 71 -0.60 2.97 -10.93
N ALA A 72 -0.73 3.18 -9.62
CA ALA A 72 -1.30 2.20 -8.71
C ALA A 72 -2.30 2.85 -7.75
N ASP A 73 -3.48 2.26 -7.62
CA ASP A 73 -4.37 2.46 -6.47
C ASP A 73 -4.27 1.20 -5.61
N ILE A 74 -3.83 1.34 -4.36
CA ILE A 74 -3.64 0.24 -3.43
C ILE A 74 -4.48 0.51 -2.19
N THR A 75 -5.53 -0.28 -2.02
CA THR A 75 -6.35 -0.29 -0.81
C THR A 75 -6.15 -1.60 -0.05
N SER A 76 -5.70 -1.51 1.20
CA SER A 76 -5.51 -2.66 2.08
C SER A 76 -6.28 -2.49 3.38
N SER A 77 -7.09 -3.49 3.74
CA SER A 77 -7.76 -3.59 5.04
C SER A 77 -7.50 -4.96 5.65
N CYS A 78 -6.40 -5.07 6.39
CA CYS A 78 -5.88 -6.35 6.87
C CYS A 78 -5.60 -6.40 8.37
N GLN A 79 -5.43 -7.60 8.94
CA GLN A 79 -4.87 -7.68 10.29
C GLN A 79 -3.38 -7.32 10.26
N ASN A 80 -2.61 -7.97 9.40
CA ASN A 80 -1.21 -7.64 9.12
C ASN A 80 -1.05 -7.35 7.63
N ALA A 81 -0.38 -6.26 7.28
CA ALA A 81 -0.05 -5.94 5.90
C ALA A 81 1.43 -5.58 5.78
N ASP A 82 2.09 -6.14 4.77
CA ASP A 82 3.34 -5.63 4.22
C ASP A 82 3.01 -5.06 2.84
N ILE A 83 3.29 -3.76 2.62
CA ILE A 83 2.95 -3.06 1.39
C ILE A 83 4.21 -2.40 0.86
N HIS A 84 4.73 -2.94 -0.24
CA HIS A 84 5.85 -2.37 -0.97
C HIS A 84 5.39 -1.81 -2.33
N SER A 85 5.43 -0.49 -2.48
CA SER A 85 5.02 0.19 -3.71
C SER A 85 6.17 0.98 -4.34
N SER A 86 6.45 0.73 -5.62
CA SER A 86 7.43 1.44 -6.43
C SER A 86 6.80 1.92 -7.73
N CYS A 87 6.15 3.08 -7.71
CA CYS A 87 5.32 3.56 -8.82
C CYS A 87 5.68 4.96 -9.34
N GLN A 88 5.20 5.37 -10.52
CA GLN A 88 5.29 6.79 -10.88
C GLN A 88 4.24 7.59 -10.09
N ASN A 89 2.98 7.16 -10.13
CA ASN A 89 1.90 7.69 -9.32
C ASN A 89 1.31 6.58 -8.47
N ALA A 90 1.13 6.83 -7.17
CA ALA A 90 0.49 5.87 -6.28
C ALA A 90 -0.49 6.57 -5.34
N ASP A 91 -1.71 6.02 -5.25
CA ASP A 91 -2.63 6.29 -4.17
C ASP A 91 -2.66 5.05 -3.28
N ILE A 92 -2.25 5.17 -2.01
CA ILE A 92 -2.08 4.05 -1.09
C ILE A 92 -2.90 4.32 0.15
N THR A 93 -3.95 3.53 0.36
CA THR A 93 -4.78 3.55 1.56
C THR A 93 -4.63 2.25 2.33
N SER A 94 -4.14 2.33 3.57
CA SER A 94 -3.98 1.16 4.45
C SER A 94 -4.75 1.37 5.76
N SER A 95 -5.60 0.40 6.11
CA SER A 95 -6.26 0.34 7.40
C SER A 95 -6.07 -1.04 8.04
N CYS A 96 -5.02 -1.17 8.85
CA CYS A 96 -4.57 -2.46 9.38
C CYS A 96 -4.37 -2.47 10.90
N GLN A 97 -4.28 -3.65 11.53
CA GLN A 97 -3.79 -3.68 12.92
C GLN A 97 -2.29 -3.43 12.95
N ASN A 98 -1.52 -4.20 12.17
CA ASN A 98 -0.09 -3.99 11.98
C ASN A 98 0.18 -3.75 10.49
N ALA A 99 0.94 -2.71 10.17
CA ALA A 99 1.35 -2.43 8.81
C ALA A 99 2.85 -2.12 8.74
N ASP A 100 3.52 -2.71 7.76
CA ASP A 100 4.80 -2.23 7.23
C ASP A 100 4.51 -1.66 5.83
N ILE A 101 4.82 -0.39 5.61
CA ILE A 101 4.49 0.32 4.38
C ILE A 101 5.76 0.98 3.85
N HIS A 102 6.28 0.44 2.76
CA HIS A 102 7.41 1.00 2.04
C HIS A 102 6.97 1.54 0.68
N SER A 103 7.08 2.85 0.50
CA SER A 103 6.63 3.53 -0.73
C SER A 103 7.75 4.36 -1.34
N SER A 104 8.07 4.09 -2.61
CA SER A 104 9.01 4.87 -3.42
C SER A 104 8.38 5.30 -4.73
N CYS A 105 7.85 6.52 -4.76
CA CYS A 105 7.06 7.00 -5.90
C CYS A 105 7.46 8.40 -6.38
N GLN A 106 7.10 8.79 -7.61
CA GLN A 106 7.28 10.19 -8.01
C GLN A 106 6.20 11.07 -7.38
N ASN A 107 4.93 10.71 -7.58
CA ASN A 107 3.79 11.33 -6.93
C ASN A 107 3.09 10.29 -6.05
N ALA A 108 2.80 10.63 -4.80
CA ALA A 108 2.13 9.72 -3.88
C ALA A 108 1.10 10.42 -3.00
N ASP A 109 -0.10 9.85 -2.88
CA ASP A 109 -0.99 10.08 -1.75
C ASP A 109 -0.96 8.82 -0.88
N ILE A 110 -0.50 8.95 0.37
CA ILE A 110 -0.35 7.82 1.29
C ILE A 110 -1.19 8.10 2.52
N ASN A 111 -2.25 7.33 2.71
CA ASN A 111 -3.12 7.38 3.89
C ASN A 111 -3.03 6.08 4.68
N SER A 112 -2.55 6.16 5.91
CA SER A 112 -2.35 5.00 6.77
C SER A 112 -3.06 5.18 8.11
N SER A 113 -3.97 4.27 8.43
CA SER A 113 -4.74 4.27 9.67
C SER A 113 -4.62 2.91 10.37
N CYS A 114 -3.60 2.76 11.22
CA CYS A 114 -3.22 1.47 11.79
C CYS A 114 -3.09 1.48 13.32
N GLN A 115 -3.06 0.32 13.98
CA GLN A 115 -2.70 0.30 15.40
C GLN A 115 -1.18 0.44 15.56
N ASN A 116 -0.41 -0.42 14.91
CA ASN A 116 1.04 -0.34 14.82
C ASN A 116 1.44 -0.15 13.36
N ALA A 117 2.29 0.82 13.07
CA ALA A 117 2.77 1.06 11.71
C ALA A 117 4.28 1.33 11.70
N ASP A 118 4.98 0.71 10.75
CA ASP A 118 6.25 1.19 10.23
C ASP A 118 5.98 1.75 8.84
N ILE A 119 6.27 3.03 8.61
CA ILE A 119 5.98 3.73 7.37
C ILE A 119 7.26 4.37 6.87
N THR A 120 7.79 3.83 5.78
CA THR A 120 8.92 4.40 5.06
C THR A 120 8.48 4.94 3.70
N SER A 121 8.67 6.23 3.47
CA SER A 121 8.28 6.90 2.23
C SER A 121 9.43 7.68 1.61
N SER A 122 9.68 7.46 0.32
CA SER A 122 10.70 8.17 -0.45
C SER A 122 10.12 8.68 -1.77
N CYS A 123 9.55 9.89 -1.76
CA CYS A 123 8.74 10.41 -2.87
C CYS A 123 9.15 11.82 -3.35
N GLN A 124 8.81 12.21 -4.60
CA GLN A 124 9.17 13.55 -5.12
C GLN A 124 8.10 14.63 -4.94
N ASN A 125 6.83 14.26 -4.94
CA ASN A 125 5.71 15.08 -4.50
C ASN A 125 4.80 14.16 -3.73
N ALA A 126 4.53 14.44 -2.46
CA ALA A 126 3.80 13.49 -1.63
C ALA A 126 2.91 14.16 -0.61
N ASP A 127 1.70 13.65 -0.51
CA ASP A 127 0.79 13.91 0.60
C ASP A 127 0.75 12.65 1.46
N ILE A 128 1.27 12.73 2.68
CA ILE A 128 1.38 11.58 3.59
C ILE A 128 0.56 11.88 4.84
N THR A 129 -0.48 11.09 5.06
CA THR A 129 -1.32 11.16 6.26
C THR A 129 -1.23 9.85 7.03
N SER A 130 -0.86 9.93 8.31
CA SER A 130 -0.76 8.76 9.17
C SER A 130 -1.53 8.98 10.48
N SER A 131 -2.44 8.08 10.80
CA SER A 131 -3.24 8.11 12.03
C SER A 131 -3.11 6.76 12.75
N CYS A 132 -2.11 6.63 13.62
CA CYS A 132 -1.77 5.35 14.24
C CYS A 132 -1.70 5.39 15.77
N GLN A 133 -1.79 4.25 16.47
CA GLN A 133 -1.52 4.24 17.92
C GLN A 133 -0.02 4.27 18.19
N ASN A 134 0.73 3.33 17.63
CA ASN A 134 2.18 3.28 17.67
C ASN A 134 2.73 3.39 16.26
N ALA A 135 3.66 4.29 16.00
CA ALA A 135 4.21 4.49 14.67
C ALA A 135 5.72 4.75 14.68
N ASP A 136 6.43 4.13 13.74
CA ASP A 136 7.72 4.62 13.24
C ASP A 136 7.47 5.16 11.83
N ILE A 137 7.76 6.44 11.60
CA ILE A 137 7.52 7.08 10.31
C ILE A 137 8.83 7.71 9.84
N THR A 138 9.39 7.14 8.77
CA THR A 138 10.55 7.69 8.07
C THR A 138 10.13 8.23 6.71
N SER A 139 10.43 9.49 6.43
CA SER A 139 10.10 10.13 5.15
C SER A 139 11.29 10.87 4.57
N SER A 140 11.59 10.61 3.30
CA SER A 140 12.64 11.26 2.52
C SER A 140 12.05 11.77 1.21
N CYS A 141 11.42 12.96 1.27
CA CYS A 141 10.65 13.47 0.14
C CYS A 141 11.12 14.85 -0.37
N GLN A 142 10.82 15.13 -1.62
CA GLN A 142 10.78 16.50 -2.14
C GLN A 142 9.30 16.93 -2.17
N ASN A 143 9.04 18.24 -2.02
CA ASN A 143 7.70 18.83 -2.12
C ASN A 143 6.58 18.00 -1.45
N ALA A 144 6.71 17.78 -0.15
CA ALA A 144 5.77 16.94 0.58
C ALA A 144 4.99 17.72 1.64
N ASP A 145 3.74 17.32 1.84
CA ASP A 145 2.94 17.67 3.00
C ASP A 145 2.73 16.39 3.82
N ILE A 146 3.19 16.41 5.07
CA ILE A 146 3.15 15.25 5.98
C ILE A 146 2.35 15.61 7.22
N THR A 147 1.30 14.83 7.48
CA THR A 147 0.43 14.96 8.66
C THR A 147 0.41 13.65 9.43
N SER A 148 0.74 13.70 10.72
CA SER A 148 0.73 12.52 11.60
C SER A 148 -0.09 12.80 12.85
N SER A 149 -1.11 11.98 13.10
CA SER A 149 -1.92 11.98 14.32
C SER A 149 -1.72 10.64 15.04
N CYS A 150 -0.63 10.52 15.79
CA CYS A 150 -0.25 9.28 16.45
C CYS A 150 -0.11 9.43 17.98
N GLN A 151 -0.35 8.36 18.75
CA GLN A 151 -0.22 8.41 20.22
C GLN A 151 1.21 8.20 20.72
N ASN A 152 1.92 7.21 20.17
CA ASN A 152 3.34 6.95 20.45
C ASN A 152 4.08 6.88 19.13
N ALA A 153 4.72 7.97 18.70
CA ALA A 153 5.38 8.02 17.40
C ALA A 153 6.84 8.41 17.48
N ASP A 154 7.66 7.69 16.71
CA ASP A 154 8.97 8.17 16.27
C ASP A 154 8.83 8.64 14.82
N ILE A 155 9.20 9.89 14.54
CA ILE A 155 8.99 10.51 13.22
C ILE A 155 10.28 11.18 12.76
N HIS A 156 10.86 10.60 11.71
CA HIS A 156 12.05 11.09 11.04
C HIS A 156 11.72 11.58 9.63
N SER A 157 11.74 12.89 9.43
CA SER A 157 11.48 13.49 8.11
C SER A 157 12.69 14.28 7.59
N ALA A 158 13.20 13.85 6.44
CA ALA A 158 14.20 14.54 5.65
C ALA A 158 13.56 15.25 4.43
N CYS A 159 12.35 15.78 4.61
CA CYS A 159 11.55 16.34 3.52
C CYS A 159 11.79 17.84 3.27
N ARG A 160 11.71 18.24 2.00
CA ARG A 160 11.53 19.65 1.63
C ARG A 160 10.04 19.98 1.60
N MET A 161 9.51 20.50 2.70
CA MET A 161 8.07 20.74 2.90
C MET A 161 7.53 21.91 2.05
N LEU A 162 6.32 21.77 1.51
CA LEU A 162 5.58 22.87 0.85
C LEU A 162 4.80 23.71 1.87
N THR A 163 4.14 23.05 2.83
CA THR A 163 3.49 23.70 3.97
C THR A 163 3.72 22.90 5.26
N SER A 164 3.94 23.60 6.37
CA SER A 164 4.12 22.98 7.70
C SER A 164 2.86 23.22 8.53
N THR A 165 1.97 22.23 8.59
CA THR A 165 0.88 22.22 9.58
C THR A 165 1.09 21.06 10.55
N GLN A 166 1.68 21.36 11.70
CA GLN A 166 1.64 20.49 12.87
C GLN A 166 0.22 20.50 13.46
N PRO A 167 -0.21 19.38 14.06
CA PRO A 167 0.00 19.28 15.50
C PRO A 167 0.90 18.09 15.84
N VAL A 168 2.03 18.40 16.47
CA VAL A 168 2.75 17.47 17.32
C VAL A 168 2.04 17.51 18.67
N GLU A 169 1.41 16.43 19.08
CA GLU A 169 1.34 16.11 20.50
C GLU A 169 1.97 14.73 20.68
N CYS A 170 3.12 14.77 21.34
CA CYS A 170 3.91 13.64 21.81
C CYS A 170 3.22 12.91 22.97
#